data_AF-A0A7C7JZA5-F1
#
_entry.id   AF-A0A7C7JZA5-F1
#
_cell.length_a   1.000
_cell.length_b   1.000
_cell.length_c   1.000
_cell.angle_alpha   90.00
_cell.angle_beta   90.00
_cell.angle_gamma   90.00
#
_symmetry.space_group_name_H-M   'P 1'
#
loop_
_entity.id
_entity.type
_entity.pdbx_description
1 polymer ?
#
loop_
_entity_poly.entity_id
_entity_poly.type
_entity_poly.pdbx_seq_one_letter_code
_entity_poly.pdbx_strand_id
1 'polypeptide(L)'
;MMQIVCVLSAAVVLGLVLDILHTAYEIGSPTLSAPQATLMKSVADGVFTGNLPWAFVYMGALIAVIIILIDIRQEKRGSDFRVPVLAVAVGIYLPITLTVPIFIGGMINHLGKKAGASKTAEKKGLLLASGLITGEALMGIFVAVPIFLSGNKNWWPNFSGFEFLGPLAFVAVIYWIYKSVTKK
;
A
#
# COMPACT_ATOMS: atom_id res chain seq x y z
N MET A 1 2.58 30.13 8.26
CA MET A 1 1.50 29.84 9.24
C MET A 1 0.71 28.58 8.90
N MET A 2 0.02 28.49 7.75
CA MET A 2 -0.81 27.32 7.40
C MET A 2 -0.03 25.98 7.36
N GLN A 3 1.19 25.97 6.80
CA GLN A 3 2.04 24.77 6.77
C GLN A 3 2.43 24.28 8.18
N ILE A 4 2.71 25.20 9.10
CA ILE A 4 3.07 24.87 10.50
C ILE A 4 1.86 24.23 11.20
N VAL A 5 0.67 24.81 11.02
CA VAL A 5 -0.57 24.26 11.57
C VAL A 5 -0.87 22.87 11.00
N CYS A 6 -0.68 22.66 9.69
CA CYS A 6 -0.86 21.34 9.08
C CYS A 6 0.13 20.31 9.60
N VAL A 7 1.42 20.65 9.72
CA VAL A 7 2.44 19.72 10.23
C VAL A 7 2.19 19.37 11.68
N LEU A 8 1.87 20.34 12.54
CA LEU A 8 1.56 20.09 13.95
C LEU A 8 0.29 19.23 14.12
N SER A 9 -0.78 19.57 13.39
CA SER A 9 -2.01 18.80 13.40
C SER A 9 -1.77 17.36 12.93
N ALA A 10 -1.07 17.17 11.81
CA ALA A 10 -0.74 15.85 11.28
C ALA A 10 0.15 15.05 12.25
N ALA A 11 1.15 15.67 12.88
CA ALA A 11 2.02 15.01 13.83
C ALA A 11 1.25 14.47 15.05
N VAL A 12 0.34 15.27 15.62
CA VAL A 12 -0.51 14.86 16.75
C VAL A 12 -1.46 13.73 16.35
N VAL A 13 -2.13 13.87 15.21
CA VAL A 13 -3.10 12.85 14.73
C VAL A 13 -2.39 11.55 14.37
N LEU A 14 -1.28 11.61 13.66
CA LEU A 14 -0.51 10.42 13.28
C LEU A 14 0.05 9.71 14.50
N GLY A 15 0.61 10.44 15.47
CA GLY A 15 1.11 9.84 16.71
C GLY A 15 0.02 9.06 17.45
N LEU A 16 -1.16 9.67 17.60
CA LEU A 16 -2.32 9.02 18.23
C LEU A 16 -2.80 7.78 17.45
N VAL A 17 -2.95 7.89 16.14
CA VAL A 17 -3.41 6.77 15.30
C VAL A 17 -2.41 5.61 15.33
N LEU A 18 -1.11 5.91 15.28
CA LEU A 18 -0.07 4.89 15.36
C LEU A 18 -0.09 4.16 16.71
N ASP A 19 -0.31 4.88 17.82
CA ASP A 19 -0.41 4.27 19.16
C ASP A 19 -1.64 3.36 19.30
N ILE A 20 -2.79 3.81 18.78
CA ILE A 20 -4.03 3.01 18.72
C ILE A 20 -3.81 1.73 17.93
N LEU A 21 -3.23 1.82 16.72
CA LEU A 21 -2.99 0.67 15.86
C LEU A 21 -1.94 -0.28 16.44
N HIS A 22 -0.87 0.25 17.03
CA HIS A 22 0.17 -0.56 17.66
C HIS A 22 -0.38 -1.34 18.86
N THR A 23 -1.21 -0.72 19.69
CA THR A 23 -1.83 -1.40 20.82
C THR A 23 -2.85 -2.45 20.38
N ALA A 24 -3.65 -2.15 19.35
CA ALA A 24 -4.70 -3.06 18.86
C ALA A 24 -4.13 -4.27 18.11
N TYR A 25 -3.16 -4.06 17.20
CA TYR A 25 -2.71 -5.07 16.25
C TYR A 25 -1.21 -5.37 16.29
N GLU A 26 -0.42 -4.58 17.03
CA GLU A 26 1.05 -4.65 17.06
C GLU A 26 1.69 -4.46 15.67
N ILE A 27 2.24 -3.27 15.43
CA ILE A 27 2.90 -2.95 14.15
C ILE A 27 4.11 -3.86 13.95
N GLY A 28 4.17 -4.55 12.81
CA GLY A 28 5.21 -5.53 12.50
C GLY A 28 4.82 -6.98 12.82
N SER A 29 3.63 -7.20 13.39
CA SER A 29 3.04 -8.53 13.56
C SER A 29 2.53 -9.12 12.23
N PRO A 30 2.20 -10.43 12.18
CA PRO A 30 1.55 -11.03 11.01
C PRO A 30 0.20 -10.39 10.67
N THR A 31 -0.51 -9.83 11.66
CA THR A 31 -1.80 -9.18 11.47
C THR A 31 -1.69 -7.75 10.95
N LEU A 32 -0.62 -7.03 11.29
CA LEU A 32 -0.33 -5.69 10.79
C LEU A 32 1.14 -5.57 10.36
N SER A 33 1.45 -6.21 9.24
CA SER A 33 2.80 -6.21 8.68
C SER A 33 3.19 -4.81 8.22
N ALA A 34 4.39 -4.37 8.61
CA ALA A 34 4.96 -3.09 8.21
C ALA A 34 6.36 -3.24 7.61
N PRO A 35 6.53 -3.90 6.44
CA PRO A 35 7.84 -4.24 5.89
C PRO A 35 8.76 -3.03 5.69
N GLN A 36 8.19 -1.91 5.25
CA GLN A 36 8.94 -0.68 5.02
C GLN A 36 9.45 -0.08 6.35
N ALA A 37 8.66 -0.12 7.41
CA ALA A 37 9.08 0.33 8.74
C ALA A 37 10.14 -0.61 9.34
N THR A 38 9.96 -1.92 9.18
CA THR A 38 10.94 -2.94 9.64
C THR A 38 12.29 -2.78 8.94
N LEU A 39 12.30 -2.48 7.63
CA LEU A 39 13.52 -2.17 6.90
C LEU A 39 14.19 -0.90 7.41
N MET A 40 13.44 0.19 7.58
CA MET A 40 13.99 1.45 8.09
C MET A 40 14.56 1.27 9.50
N LYS A 41 13.87 0.53 10.37
CA LYS A 41 14.36 0.14 11.70
C LYS A 41 15.68 -0.63 11.59
N SER A 42 15.73 -1.68 10.77
CA SER A 42 16.93 -2.53 10.62
C SER A 42 18.14 -1.75 10.08
N VAL A 43 17.91 -0.80 9.16
CA VAL A 43 18.97 0.08 8.66
C VAL A 43 19.44 1.04 9.75
N ALA A 44 18.51 1.69 10.46
CA ALA A 44 18.86 2.59 11.56
C ALA A 44 19.65 1.86 12.65
N ASP A 45 19.15 0.72 13.11
CA ASP A 45 19.81 -0.13 14.11
C ASP A 45 21.22 -0.55 13.63
N GLY A 46 21.35 -0.98 12.37
CA GLY A 46 22.65 -1.33 11.79
C GLY A 46 23.64 -0.16 11.71
N VAL A 47 23.16 1.05 11.43
CA VAL A 47 24.00 2.27 11.41
C VAL A 47 24.44 2.65 12.82
N PHE A 48 23.52 2.68 13.80
CA PHE A 48 23.83 3.08 15.17
C PHE A 48 24.69 2.06 15.93
N THR A 49 24.51 0.77 15.65
CA THR A 49 25.32 -0.31 16.24
C THR A 49 26.63 -0.56 15.52
N GLY A 50 26.84 0.06 14.34
CA GLY A 50 28.00 -0.16 13.48
C GLY A 50 28.03 -1.54 12.80
N ASN A 51 26.98 -2.36 12.93
CA ASN A 51 26.89 -3.70 12.37
C ASN A 51 26.11 -3.76 11.04
N LEU A 52 26.11 -2.66 10.28
CA LEU A 52 25.42 -2.62 8.99
C LEU A 52 26.16 -3.53 7.98
N PRO A 53 25.48 -4.43 7.26
CA PRO A 53 26.14 -5.31 6.32
C PRO A 53 26.43 -4.57 5.01
N TRP A 54 27.52 -3.81 5.01
CA TRP A 54 27.96 -2.93 3.91
C TRP A 54 28.08 -3.64 2.56
N ALA A 55 28.42 -4.93 2.54
CA ALA A 55 28.45 -5.73 1.33
C ALA A 55 27.08 -5.74 0.61
N PHE A 56 25.98 -5.91 1.34
CA PHE A 56 24.63 -5.85 0.77
C PHE A 56 24.26 -4.44 0.31
N VAL A 57 24.73 -3.40 1.02
CA VAL A 57 24.49 -2.00 0.64
C VAL A 57 25.17 -1.67 -0.70
N TYR A 58 26.44 -2.03 -0.87
CA TYR A 58 27.16 -1.81 -2.13
C TYR A 58 26.56 -2.61 -3.28
N MET A 59 26.15 -3.85 -3.04
CA MET A 59 25.46 -4.65 -4.04
C MET A 59 24.13 -4.02 -4.46
N GLY A 60 23.33 -3.52 -3.51
CA GLY A 60 22.10 -2.79 -3.79
C GLY A 60 22.34 -1.51 -4.59
N ALA A 61 23.40 -0.77 -4.26
CA ALA A 61 23.80 0.43 -5.01
C ALA A 61 24.21 0.11 -6.45
N LEU A 62 24.97 -0.97 -6.67
CA LEU A 62 25.34 -1.43 -8.00
C LEU A 62 24.10 -1.81 -8.83
N ILE A 63 23.18 -2.58 -8.24
CA ILE A 63 21.91 -2.97 -8.88
C ILE A 63 21.09 -1.72 -9.23
N ALA A 64 20.99 -0.76 -8.30
CA ALA A 64 20.27 0.50 -8.54
C ALA A 64 20.87 1.27 -9.72
N VAL A 65 22.19 1.38 -9.81
CA VAL A 65 22.88 2.02 -10.95
C VAL A 65 22.55 1.31 -12.26
N ILE A 66 22.61 -0.02 -12.29
CA ILE A 66 22.27 -0.81 -13.49
C ILE A 66 20.82 -0.56 -13.92
N ILE A 67 19.88 -0.57 -12.98
CA ILE A 67 18.46 -0.33 -13.27
C ILE A 67 18.24 1.10 -13.80
N ILE A 68 18.86 2.11 -13.17
CA ILE A 68 18.76 3.50 -13.62
C ILE A 68 19.31 3.66 -15.04
N LEU A 69 20.43 3.02 -15.36
CA LEU A 69 20.99 3.03 -16.72
C LEU A 69 20.05 2.39 -17.74
N ILE A 70 19.38 1.29 -17.37
CA ILE A 70 18.37 0.63 -18.21
C ILE A 70 17.16 1.56 -18.41
N ASP A 71 16.68 2.21 -17.36
CA ASP A 71 15.52 3.11 -17.43
C ASP A 71 15.82 4.33 -18.33
N ILE A 72 16.98 4.97 -18.15
CA ILE A 72 17.43 6.08 -19.00
C ILE A 72 17.61 5.63 -20.46
N ARG A 73 18.07 4.39 -20.69
CA ARG A 73 18.19 3.84 -22.05
C ARG A 73 16.82 3.61 -22.70
N GLN A 74 15.83 3.16 -21.94
CA GLN A 74 14.46 2.97 -22.42
C GLN A 74 13.77 4.31 -22.69
N GLU A 75 14.03 5.31 -21.84
CA GLU A 75 13.62 6.70 -22.04
C GLU A 75 14.09 7.25 -23.38
N LYS A 76 15.40 7.17 -23.63
CA LYS A 76 16.02 7.67 -24.86
C LYS A 76 15.54 6.93 -26.11
N ARG A 77 15.06 5.69 -25.96
CA ARG A 77 14.49 4.88 -27.04
C ARG A 77 13.01 5.19 -27.31
N GLY A 78 12.37 6.05 -26.52
CA GLY A 78 10.94 6.36 -26.64
C GLY A 78 10.04 5.18 -26.30
N SER A 79 10.51 4.23 -25.49
CA SER A 79 9.72 3.08 -25.05
C SER A 79 8.58 3.53 -24.13
N ASP A 80 7.38 3.02 -24.36
CA ASP A 80 6.23 3.15 -23.43
C ASP A 80 6.46 2.35 -22.14
N PHE A 81 7.31 1.31 -22.20
CA PHE A 81 7.71 0.52 -21.04
C PHE A 81 8.89 1.18 -20.32
N ARG A 82 8.66 1.62 -19.08
CA ARG A 82 9.67 2.19 -18.16
C ARG A 82 9.94 1.25 -17.00
N VAL A 83 11.15 1.32 -16.45
CA VAL A 83 11.58 0.48 -15.33
C VAL A 83 12.17 1.40 -14.24
N PRO A 84 11.32 2.21 -13.58
CA PRO A 84 11.79 3.12 -12.55
C PRO A 84 12.36 2.32 -11.37
N VAL A 85 13.55 2.71 -10.92
CA VAL A 85 14.29 2.03 -9.85
C VAL A 85 13.47 1.89 -8.56
N LEU A 86 12.61 2.88 -8.27
CA LEU A 86 11.73 2.85 -7.10
C LEU A 86 10.73 1.70 -7.15
N ALA A 87 10.11 1.45 -8.32
CA ALA A 87 9.13 0.37 -8.45
C ALA A 87 9.80 -1.01 -8.29
N VAL A 88 11.02 -1.16 -8.83
CA VAL A 88 11.80 -2.40 -8.67
C VAL A 88 12.19 -2.59 -7.20
N ALA A 89 12.68 -1.55 -6.53
CA ALA A 89 13.03 -1.62 -5.12
C ALA A 89 11.82 -2.00 -4.24
N VAL A 90 10.67 -1.38 -4.49
CA VAL A 90 9.40 -1.70 -3.81
C VAL A 90 9.00 -3.16 -4.03
N GLY A 91 9.10 -3.66 -5.27
CA GLY A 91 8.79 -5.05 -5.57
C GLY A 91 9.70 -6.08 -4.87
N ILE A 92 10.97 -5.73 -4.61
CA ILE A 92 11.92 -6.65 -3.97
C ILE A 92 11.62 -6.85 -2.48
N TYR A 93 11.14 -5.81 -1.78
CA TYR A 93 10.91 -5.92 -0.33
C TYR A 93 9.45 -6.21 0.06
N LEU A 94 8.49 -6.01 -0.83
CA LEU A 94 7.10 -6.28 -0.52
C LEU A 94 6.80 -7.79 -0.50
N PRO A 95 6.00 -8.27 0.47
CA PRO A 95 5.50 -9.63 0.49
C PRO A 95 4.79 -10.00 -0.83
N ILE A 96 4.97 -11.24 -1.28
CA ILE A 96 4.35 -11.71 -2.53
C ILE A 96 2.82 -11.61 -2.50
N THR A 97 2.22 -11.69 -1.32
CA THR A 97 0.79 -11.48 -1.08
C THR A 97 0.31 -10.08 -1.45
N LEU A 98 1.17 -9.06 -1.37
CA LEU A 98 0.87 -7.69 -1.79
C LEU A 98 1.30 -7.44 -3.24
N THR A 99 2.45 -7.97 -3.66
CA THR A 99 2.99 -7.76 -5.00
C THR A 99 2.13 -8.37 -6.10
N VAL A 100 1.53 -9.55 -5.88
CA VAL A 100 0.68 -10.22 -6.90
C VAL A 100 -0.59 -9.43 -7.22
N PRO A 101 -1.42 -8.98 -6.25
CA PRO A 101 -2.56 -8.11 -6.53
C PRO A 101 -2.18 -6.80 -7.24
N ILE A 102 -1.07 -6.16 -6.84
CA ILE A 102 -0.57 -4.95 -7.49
C ILE A 102 -0.22 -5.23 -8.96
N PHE A 103 0.46 -6.34 -9.23
CA PHE A 103 0.80 -6.77 -10.59
C PHE A 103 -0.45 -7.04 -11.44
N ILE A 104 -1.43 -7.78 -10.90
CA ILE A 104 -2.70 -8.05 -11.59
C ILE A 104 -3.44 -6.76 -11.89
N GLY A 105 -3.53 -5.83 -10.93
CA GLY A 105 -4.15 -4.52 -11.13
C GLY A 105 -3.47 -3.70 -12.24
N GLY A 106 -2.13 -3.71 -12.26
CA GLY A 106 -1.34 -3.06 -13.31
C GLY A 106 -1.57 -3.69 -14.69
N MET A 107 -1.67 -5.02 -14.76
CA MET A 107 -1.97 -5.75 -15.99
C MET A 107 -3.38 -5.45 -16.50
N ILE A 108 -4.39 -5.41 -15.62
CA ILE A 108 -5.77 -5.02 -15.98
C ILE A 108 -5.80 -3.60 -16.54
N ASN A 109 -5.08 -2.66 -15.91
CA ASN A 109 -4.99 -1.29 -16.41
C ASN A 109 -4.34 -1.24 -17.81
N HIS A 110 -3.24 -1.97 -18.02
CA HIS A 110 -2.56 -2.03 -19.31
C HIS A 110 -3.45 -2.63 -20.41
N LEU A 111 -4.13 -3.74 -20.12
CA LEU A 111 -5.08 -4.36 -21.05
C LEU A 111 -6.29 -3.45 -21.33
N GLY A 112 -6.78 -2.74 -20.31
CA GLY A 112 -7.85 -1.76 -20.45
C GLY A 112 -7.47 -0.62 -21.40
N LYS A 113 -6.24 -0.12 -21.32
CA LYS A 113 -5.71 0.89 -22.27
C LYS A 113 -5.67 0.35 -23.69
N LYS A 114 -5.19 -0.89 -23.86
CA LYS A 114 -5.13 -1.55 -25.17
C LYS A 114 -6.53 -1.82 -25.76
N ALA A 115 -7.53 -2.06 -24.91
CA ALA A 115 -8.92 -2.27 -25.30
C ALA A 115 -9.70 -0.96 -25.57
N GLY A 116 -9.06 0.21 -25.54
CA GLY A 116 -9.68 1.49 -25.87
C GLY A 116 -10.47 2.13 -24.71
N ALA A 117 -10.12 1.81 -23.45
CA ALA A 117 -10.71 2.49 -22.30
C ALA A 117 -10.51 4.01 -22.39
N SER A 118 -11.58 4.78 -22.19
CA SER A 118 -11.52 6.24 -22.17
C SER A 118 -10.65 6.74 -21.01
N LYS A 119 -9.88 7.82 -21.23
CA LYS A 119 -9.14 8.52 -20.16
C LYS A 119 -10.04 8.91 -18.98
N THR A 120 -11.32 9.18 -19.23
CA THR A 120 -12.30 9.47 -18.17
C THR A 120 -12.60 8.24 -17.32
N ALA A 121 -12.74 7.07 -17.95
CA ALA A 121 -12.96 5.81 -17.24
C ALA A 121 -11.73 5.42 -16.40
N GLU A 122 -10.52 5.63 -16.93
CA GLU A 122 -9.25 5.42 -16.20
C GLU A 122 -9.20 6.29 -14.93
N LYS A 123 -9.46 7.60 -15.06
CA LYS A 123 -9.47 8.53 -13.90
C LYS A 123 -10.54 8.16 -12.88
N LYS A 124 -11.76 7.83 -13.32
CA LYS A 124 -12.85 7.38 -12.43
C LYS A 124 -12.46 6.10 -11.69
N GLY A 125 -11.90 5.11 -12.39
CA GLY A 125 -11.43 3.86 -11.80
C GLY A 125 -10.33 4.07 -10.76
N LEU A 126 -9.35 4.91 -11.08
CA LEU A 126 -8.27 5.26 -10.14
C LEU A 126 -8.81 5.94 -8.87
N LEU A 127 -9.73 6.89 -9.01
CA LEU A 127 -10.38 7.57 -7.88
C LEU A 127 -11.14 6.57 -6.99
N LEU A 128 -11.95 5.69 -7.58
CA LEU A 128 -12.69 4.67 -6.83
C LEU A 128 -11.75 3.69 -6.12
N ALA A 129 -10.68 3.24 -6.77
CA ALA A 129 -9.69 2.37 -6.15
C ALA A 129 -8.98 3.06 -4.96
N SER A 130 -8.55 4.32 -5.12
CA SER A 130 -7.94 5.07 -3.99
C SER A 130 -8.92 5.32 -2.84
N GLY A 131 -10.20 5.49 -3.15
CA GLY A 131 -11.26 5.62 -2.16
C GLY A 131 -11.47 4.33 -1.37
N LEU A 132 -11.46 3.17 -2.06
CA LEU A 132 -11.52 1.86 -1.40
C LEU A 132 -10.31 1.59 -0.50
N ILE A 133 -9.09 1.91 -0.96
CA ILE A 133 -7.86 1.77 -0.17
C ILE A 133 -7.90 2.66 1.08
N THR A 134 -8.34 3.91 0.92
CA THR A 134 -8.52 4.79 2.09
C THR A 134 -9.63 4.27 3.01
N GLY A 135 -10.69 3.71 2.44
CA GLY A 135 -11.83 3.14 3.17
C GLY A 135 -11.45 1.93 4.02
N GLU A 136 -10.65 0.99 3.49
CA GLU A 136 -10.16 -0.15 4.29
C GLU A 136 -9.30 0.34 5.47
N ALA A 137 -8.43 1.32 5.26
CA ALA A 137 -7.55 1.85 6.30
C ALA A 137 -8.35 2.56 7.39
N LEU A 138 -9.35 3.38 7.00
CA LEU A 138 -10.27 4.02 7.94
C LEU A 138 -11.09 3.00 8.73
N MET A 139 -11.61 1.95 8.07
CA MET A 139 -12.34 0.89 8.77
C MET A 139 -11.44 0.15 9.77
N GLY A 140 -10.19 -0.12 9.42
CA GLY A 140 -9.20 -0.68 10.34
C GLY A 140 -9.00 0.19 11.59
N ILE A 141 -8.92 1.51 11.42
CA ILE A 141 -8.84 2.46 12.55
C ILE A 141 -10.14 2.43 13.37
N PHE A 142 -11.32 2.41 12.72
CA PHE A 142 -12.61 2.32 13.42
C PHE A 142 -12.73 1.06 14.28
N VAL A 143 -12.21 -0.07 13.82
CA VAL A 143 -12.17 -1.32 14.60
C VAL A 143 -11.10 -1.27 15.70
N ALA A 144 -9.97 -0.61 15.45
CA ALA A 144 -8.89 -0.48 16.42
C ALA A 144 -9.26 0.36 17.65
N VAL A 145 -10.07 1.42 17.48
CA VAL A 145 -10.45 2.33 18.58
C VAL A 145 -11.14 1.59 19.75
N PRO A 146 -12.19 0.77 19.54
CA PRO A 146 -12.78 0.00 20.63
C PRO A 146 -11.86 -1.05 21.23
N ILE A 147 -10.99 -1.69 20.42
CA ILE A 147 -9.98 -2.64 20.93
C ILE A 147 -9.01 -1.92 21.86
N PHE A 148 -8.56 -0.72 21.48
CA PHE A 148 -7.70 0.14 22.28
C PHE A 148 -8.35 0.53 23.62
N LEU A 149 -9.61 0.96 23.60
CA LEU A 149 -10.33 1.40 24.82
C LEU A 149 -10.72 0.25 25.75
N SER A 150 -11.08 -0.91 25.20
CA SER A 150 -11.55 -2.06 25.97
C SER A 150 -10.45 -3.03 26.39
N GLY A 151 -9.28 -2.98 25.75
CA GLY A 151 -8.21 -3.97 25.90
C GLY A 151 -8.57 -5.36 25.37
N ASN A 152 -9.76 -5.54 24.79
CA ASN A 152 -10.22 -6.83 24.28
C ASN A 152 -10.00 -6.92 22.77
N LYS A 153 -9.04 -7.76 22.36
CA LYS A 153 -8.74 -8.03 20.94
C LYS A 153 -9.91 -8.64 20.17
N ASN A 154 -10.84 -9.30 20.87
CA ASN A 154 -12.04 -9.90 20.29
C ASN A 154 -13.28 -9.00 20.48
N TRP A 155 -13.10 -7.68 20.49
CA TRP A 155 -14.22 -6.74 20.62
C TRP A 155 -15.25 -6.92 19.50
N TRP A 156 -14.82 -7.27 18.28
CA TRP A 156 -15.73 -7.46 17.16
C TRP A 156 -16.50 -8.79 17.31
N PRO A 157 -17.84 -8.77 17.36
CA PRO A 157 -18.62 -9.99 17.53
C PRO A 157 -18.56 -10.87 16.27
N ASN A 158 -18.26 -12.16 16.46
CA ASN A 158 -18.32 -13.16 15.40
C ASN A 158 -19.74 -13.73 15.32
N PHE A 159 -20.48 -13.36 14.27
CA PHE A 159 -21.77 -13.96 13.98
C PHE A 159 -21.59 -15.19 13.08
N SER A 160 -21.74 -16.39 13.65
CA SER A 160 -21.77 -17.64 12.89
C SER A 160 -23.00 -17.69 11.98
N GLY A 161 -22.81 -17.98 10.69
CA GLY A 161 -23.89 -18.11 9.70
C GLY A 161 -23.97 -17.01 8.63
N PHE A 162 -23.19 -15.92 8.76
CA PHE A 162 -23.12 -14.83 7.76
C PHE A 162 -21.83 -14.83 6.93
N GLU A 163 -21.09 -15.95 6.89
CA GLU A 163 -19.80 -16.06 6.20
C GLU A 163 -19.88 -15.70 4.71
N PHE A 164 -21.02 -15.99 4.06
CA PHE A 164 -21.25 -15.64 2.66
C PHE A 164 -21.65 -14.18 2.42
N LEU A 165 -22.07 -13.45 3.46
CA LEU A 165 -22.51 -12.05 3.32
C LEU A 165 -21.34 -11.15 2.89
N GLY A 166 -20.15 -11.37 3.47
CA GLY A 166 -18.93 -10.61 3.15
C GLY A 166 -18.51 -10.76 1.67
N PRO A 167 -18.27 -11.99 1.17
CA PRO A 167 -17.96 -12.23 -0.23
C PRO A 167 -19.04 -11.71 -1.18
N LEU A 168 -20.33 -11.86 -0.83
CA LEU A 168 -21.44 -11.37 -1.65
C LEU A 168 -21.44 -9.84 -1.73
N ALA A 169 -21.25 -9.15 -0.62
CA ALA A 169 -21.10 -7.70 -0.58
C ALA A 169 -19.89 -7.24 -1.39
N PHE A 170 -18.76 -7.95 -1.29
CA PHE A 170 -17.56 -7.65 -2.06
C PHE A 170 -17.79 -7.75 -3.57
N VAL A 171 -18.45 -8.82 -4.04
CA VAL A 171 -18.83 -8.97 -5.46
C VAL A 171 -19.81 -7.88 -5.89
N ALA A 172 -20.78 -7.52 -5.04
CA ALA A 172 -21.72 -6.44 -5.31
C ALA A 172 -21.00 -5.09 -5.49
N VAL A 173 -19.99 -4.78 -4.67
CA VAL A 173 -19.17 -3.57 -4.79
C VAL A 173 -18.36 -3.59 -6.09
N ILE A 174 -17.72 -4.72 -6.44
CA ILE A 174 -16.99 -4.85 -7.71
C ILE A 174 -17.92 -4.59 -8.90
N TYR A 175 -19.11 -5.19 -8.89
CA TYR A 175 -20.11 -4.99 -9.94
C TYR A 175 -20.57 -3.53 -10.01
N TRP A 176 -20.78 -2.89 -8.87
CA TRP A 176 -21.15 -1.48 -8.80
C TRP A 176 -20.04 -0.57 -9.36
N ILE A 177 -18.77 -0.85 -9.05
CA ILE A 177 -17.62 -0.12 -9.59
C ILE A 177 -17.55 -0.29 -11.11
N TYR A 178 -17.66 -1.53 -11.61
CA TYR A 178 -17.68 -1.80 -13.04
C TYR A 178 -18.76 -0.97 -13.74
N LYS A 179 -20.01 -1.03 -13.24
CA LYS A 179 -21.12 -0.26 -13.80
C LYS A 179 -20.88 1.25 -13.76
N SER A 180 -20.28 1.76 -12.68
CA SER A 180 -20.03 3.19 -12.47
C SER A 180 -18.90 3.72 -13.35
N VAL A 181 -17.88 2.90 -13.63
CA VAL A 181 -16.76 3.25 -14.51
C VAL A 181 -17.15 3.15 -15.99
N THR A 182 -17.97 2.16 -16.36
CA THR A 182 -18.41 1.94 -17.75
C THR A 182 -19.57 2.86 -18.17
N LYS A 183 -20.37 3.38 -17.24
CA LYS A 183 -21.36 4.42 -17.56
C LYS A 183 -20.64 5.69 -18.01
N LYS A 184 -20.91 6.11 -19.25
CA LYS A 184 -20.43 7.38 -19.83
C LYS A 184 -20.79 8.54 -18.92
#